data_AF-A0A1V5ZN91-F1
#
_entry.id   AF-A0A1V5ZN91-F1
#
_cell.length_a   1.000
_cell.length_b   1.000
_cell.length_c   1.000
_cell.angle_alpha   90.00
_cell.angle_beta   90.00
_cell.angle_gamma   90.00
#
_symmetry.space_group_name_H-M   'P 1'
#
loop_
_entity.id
_entity.type
_entity.pdbx_description
1 polymer ?
#
loop_
_entity_poly.entity_id
_entity_poly.type
_entity_poly.pdbx_seq_one_letter_code
_entity_poly.pdbx_strand_id
1 'polypeptide(L)'
;MEKNKNLNEFLVPRFQTTELVGNFESIGNIYTNDALKKYFLGAIINSPTLKYFEELFHRLIFEEKILIPCFFNRNIFSFAFYKIYRPRHYKKRIAGFYSIDTKCVYIMIDNNLNIFSLPNRIELENVVVHELTHWFSFASKPKFMSVFKNDLILFYKNFFRNIFEIQDITTISDTDINKILIFLSKTFDSYSDVNTNQAFNKYKNIIRSIFIKNDNMEYEEKLKIMFVFLKIALSDLKVFFNIYYLPKYRFIIDSLNDAYFQSFGFENNTRAVWQEIIFPSEVACILAEYNIRKTKLMLSKM
;
A
#
# COMPACT_ATOMS: atom_id res chain seq x y z
N MET A 1 -26.87 -23.01 -34.13
CA MET A 1 -26.00 -22.07 -34.86
C MET A 1 -26.26 -20.68 -34.32
N GLU A 2 -25.16 -20.00 -33.97
CA GLU A 2 -24.99 -18.57 -33.65
C GLU A 2 -25.84 -17.92 -32.55
N LYS A 3 -25.31 -18.01 -31.32
CA LYS A 3 -25.46 -16.97 -30.29
C LYS A 3 -24.76 -15.70 -30.76
N ASN A 4 -25.53 -14.67 -31.10
CA ASN A 4 -24.97 -13.34 -31.31
C ASN A 4 -24.54 -12.73 -29.97
N LYS A 5 -23.22 -12.54 -29.85
CA LYS A 5 -22.54 -11.60 -28.97
C LYS A 5 -23.10 -10.19 -29.19
N ASN A 6 -23.23 -9.42 -28.10
CA ASN A 6 -23.26 -7.94 -28.01
C ASN A 6 -24.43 -7.43 -27.16
N LEU A 7 -24.34 -7.59 -25.84
CA LEU A 7 -25.19 -6.88 -24.88
C LEU A 7 -24.41 -6.55 -23.58
N ASN A 8 -23.18 -6.07 -23.74
CA ASN A 8 -22.39 -5.42 -22.69
C ASN A 8 -22.12 -3.94 -23.05
N GLU A 9 -23.08 -3.28 -23.68
CA GLU A 9 -22.99 -1.85 -23.98
C GLU A 9 -23.46 -1.03 -22.77
N PHE A 10 -22.48 -0.33 -22.19
CA PHE A 10 -22.58 1.02 -21.63
C PHE A 10 -23.84 1.38 -20.83
N LEU A 11 -23.72 1.28 -19.51
CA LEU A 11 -24.33 2.26 -18.61
C LEU A 11 -23.22 3.03 -17.87
N VAL A 12 -22.32 3.63 -18.64
CA VAL A 12 -21.65 4.85 -18.20
C VAL A 12 -22.78 5.89 -18.27
N PRO A 13 -23.14 6.62 -17.18
CA PRO A 13 -23.99 7.78 -17.36
C PRO A 13 -23.34 8.60 -18.48
N ARG A 14 -24.11 9.07 -19.49
CA ARG A 14 -23.59 9.74 -20.69
C ARG A 14 -22.73 10.95 -20.31
N PHE A 15 -21.50 10.71 -19.89
CA PHE A 15 -20.50 11.72 -19.69
C PHE A 15 -19.81 11.84 -21.03
N GLN A 16 -20.05 12.99 -21.66
CA GLN A 16 -19.39 13.39 -22.88
C GLN A 16 -17.87 13.18 -22.73
N THR A 17 -17.29 12.59 -23.77
CA THR A 17 -15.85 12.37 -24.00
C THR A 17 -15.09 11.70 -22.84
N THR A 18 -14.98 10.37 -22.90
CA THR A 18 -14.03 9.61 -22.06
C THR A 18 -12.64 9.66 -22.68
N GLU A 19 -11.63 10.01 -21.88
CA GLU A 19 -10.20 10.00 -22.21
C GLU A 19 -9.58 8.68 -21.72
N LEU A 20 -8.85 7.96 -22.57
CA LEU A 20 -8.06 6.79 -22.17
C LEU A 20 -6.82 7.26 -21.40
N VAL A 21 -6.62 6.78 -20.18
CA VAL A 21 -5.51 7.21 -19.30
C VAL A 21 -4.53 6.10 -18.95
N GLY A 22 -4.80 4.88 -19.39
CA GLY A 22 -3.89 3.74 -19.22
C GLY A 22 -4.48 2.45 -19.75
N ASN A 23 -3.58 1.49 -20.03
CA ASN A 23 -3.89 0.11 -20.35
C ASN A 23 -2.95 -0.78 -19.54
N PHE A 24 -3.50 -1.54 -18.59
CA PHE A 24 -2.73 -2.40 -17.70
C PHE A 24 -3.11 -3.85 -17.94
N GLU A 25 -2.13 -4.75 -18.02
CA GLU A 25 -2.37 -6.16 -18.36
C GLU A 25 -3.44 -6.84 -17.45
N SER A 26 -3.45 -6.49 -16.16
CA SER A 26 -4.37 -7.05 -15.16
C SER A 26 -5.71 -6.32 -15.01
N ILE A 27 -5.87 -5.15 -15.64
CA ILE A 27 -7.06 -4.26 -15.48
C ILE A 27 -7.74 -3.98 -16.82
N GLY A 28 -6.98 -3.97 -17.91
CA GLY A 28 -7.37 -3.45 -19.20
C GLY A 28 -7.33 -1.92 -19.26
N ASN A 29 -8.12 -1.38 -20.18
CA ASN A 29 -8.20 0.05 -20.43
C ASN A 29 -8.97 0.77 -19.30
N ILE A 30 -8.38 1.85 -18.79
CA ILE A 30 -8.99 2.74 -17.80
C ILE A 30 -9.21 4.13 -18.40
N TYR A 31 -10.33 4.76 -18.03
CA TYR A 31 -10.80 6.00 -18.64
C TYR A 31 -11.15 7.07 -17.59
N THR A 32 -10.97 8.34 -17.95
CA THR A 32 -11.38 9.50 -17.14
C THR A 32 -12.20 10.50 -17.98
N ASN A 33 -12.69 11.56 -17.35
CA ASN A 33 -13.17 12.78 -18.02
C ASN A 33 -13.19 13.96 -17.03
N ASP A 34 -13.43 15.17 -17.54
CA ASP A 34 -13.42 16.39 -16.73
C ASP A 34 -14.54 16.44 -15.68
N ALA A 35 -15.70 15.86 -15.98
CA ALA A 35 -16.80 15.78 -15.01
C ALA A 35 -16.40 14.95 -13.78
N LEU A 36 -15.75 13.79 -14.01
CA LEU A 36 -15.23 12.94 -12.96
C LEU A 36 -14.14 13.65 -12.16
N LYS A 37 -13.19 14.31 -12.82
CA LYS A 37 -12.11 15.07 -12.15
C LYS A 37 -12.67 16.16 -11.24
N LYS A 38 -13.62 16.97 -11.71
CA LYS A 38 -14.26 18.03 -10.91
C LYS A 38 -15.04 17.48 -9.74
N TYR A 39 -15.81 16.42 -9.98
CA TYR A 39 -16.55 15.75 -8.91
C TYR A 39 -15.64 15.15 -7.84
N PHE A 40 -14.56 14.49 -8.29
CA PHE A 40 -13.55 13.90 -7.42
C PHE A 40 -12.84 14.94 -6.55
N LEU A 41 -12.42 16.07 -7.14
CA LEU A 41 -11.88 17.20 -6.38
C LEU A 41 -12.89 17.68 -5.34
N GLY A 42 -14.15 17.88 -5.75
CA GLY A 42 -15.26 18.25 -4.85
C GLY A 42 -15.43 17.27 -3.69
N ALA A 43 -15.28 15.97 -3.92
CA ALA A 43 -15.37 14.95 -2.86
C ALA A 43 -14.16 15.01 -1.90
N ILE A 44 -12.95 15.22 -2.42
CA ILE A 44 -11.72 15.37 -1.63
C ILE A 44 -11.79 16.60 -0.73
N ILE A 45 -12.14 17.78 -1.26
CA ILE A 45 -12.15 19.03 -0.49
C ILE A 45 -13.29 19.11 0.51
N ASN A 46 -14.27 18.20 0.40
CA ASN A 46 -15.35 18.02 1.37
C ASN A 46 -15.02 16.99 2.47
N SER A 47 -13.78 16.49 2.50
CA SER A 47 -13.29 15.58 3.53
C SER A 47 -12.78 16.32 4.77
N PRO A 48 -12.77 15.69 5.97
CA PRO A 48 -12.29 16.33 7.18
C PRO A 48 -10.82 16.77 7.12
N THR A 49 -9.97 15.97 6.48
CA THR A 49 -8.52 16.18 6.45
C THR A 49 -8.05 16.92 5.20
N LEU A 50 -8.53 16.51 4.02
CA LEU A 50 -7.95 16.96 2.75
C LEU A 50 -8.45 18.34 2.31
N LYS A 51 -9.52 18.85 2.92
CA LYS A 51 -10.07 20.19 2.64
C LYS A 51 -9.06 21.34 2.77
N TYR A 52 -8.00 21.17 3.54
CA TYR A 52 -6.97 22.20 3.73
C TYR A 52 -5.90 22.21 2.62
N PHE A 53 -5.99 21.31 1.64
CA PHE A 53 -5.01 21.14 0.57
C PHE A 53 -5.66 21.25 -0.82
N GLU A 54 -6.72 22.04 -0.95
CA GLU A 54 -7.47 22.19 -2.21
C GLU A 54 -6.56 22.57 -3.39
N GLU A 55 -5.67 23.55 -3.21
CA GLU A 55 -4.73 23.98 -4.26
C GLU A 55 -3.80 22.84 -4.71
N LEU A 56 -3.29 22.04 -3.76
CA LEU A 56 -2.46 20.88 -4.04
C LEU A 56 -3.24 19.85 -4.87
N PHE A 57 -4.46 19.52 -4.47
CA PHE A 57 -5.27 18.54 -5.20
C PHE A 57 -5.70 19.05 -6.57
N HIS A 58 -6.02 20.34 -6.70
CA HIS A 58 -6.28 20.96 -8.00
C HIS A 58 -5.07 20.78 -8.93
N ARG A 59 -3.87 21.14 -8.46
CA ARG A 59 -2.62 21.00 -9.20
C ARG A 59 -2.36 19.54 -9.60
N LEU A 60 -2.45 18.60 -8.66
CA LEU A 60 -2.20 17.17 -8.91
C LEU A 60 -3.17 16.55 -9.93
N ILE A 61 -4.43 16.99 -9.97
CA ILE A 61 -5.47 16.41 -10.83
C ILE A 61 -5.46 17.05 -12.22
N PHE A 62 -5.42 18.39 -12.29
CA PHE A 62 -5.68 19.11 -13.53
C PHE A 62 -4.40 19.59 -14.24
N GLU A 63 -3.38 19.98 -13.48
CA GLU A 63 -2.18 20.61 -14.03
C GLU A 63 -1.07 19.56 -14.24
N GLU A 64 -0.69 18.86 -13.16
CA GLU A 64 0.39 17.86 -13.17
C GLU A 64 -0.08 16.49 -13.65
N LYS A 65 -1.39 16.23 -13.61
CA LYS A 65 -2.02 14.95 -14.01
C LYS A 65 -1.40 13.72 -13.31
N ILE A 66 -0.99 13.88 -12.06
CA ILE A 66 -0.46 12.81 -11.22
C ILE A 66 -1.58 12.01 -10.57
N LEU A 67 -2.63 12.68 -10.07
CA LEU A 67 -3.76 12.03 -9.41
C LEU A 67 -4.94 11.91 -10.39
N ILE A 68 -5.15 10.70 -10.90
CA ILE A 68 -6.06 10.43 -12.00
C ILE A 68 -7.28 9.64 -11.48
N PRO A 69 -8.42 10.29 -11.20
CA PRO A 69 -9.65 9.57 -10.97
C PRO A 69 -10.12 8.92 -12.27
N CYS A 70 -10.46 7.64 -12.22
CA CYS A 70 -10.87 6.87 -13.38
C CYS A 70 -12.06 5.97 -13.07
N PHE A 71 -12.80 5.65 -14.13
CA PHE A 71 -13.93 4.75 -14.10
C PHE A 71 -13.48 3.29 -14.08
N PHE A 72 -14.17 2.44 -13.32
CA PHE A 72 -13.98 0.98 -13.40
C PHE A 72 -15.30 0.21 -13.57
N ASN A 73 -15.21 -0.93 -14.26
CA ASN A 73 -16.30 -1.89 -14.40
C ASN A 73 -16.08 -3.12 -13.50
N ARG A 74 -17.13 -3.56 -12.80
CA ARG A 74 -17.07 -4.57 -11.73
C ARG A 74 -16.55 -5.95 -12.18
N ASN A 75 -16.63 -6.27 -13.47
CA ASN A 75 -16.28 -7.60 -13.99
C ASN A 75 -14.78 -7.83 -14.22
N ILE A 76 -13.94 -6.83 -13.98
CA ILE A 76 -12.50 -6.86 -14.30
C ILE A 76 -11.66 -7.48 -13.16
N PHE A 77 -12.23 -7.62 -11.95
CA PHE A 77 -11.47 -8.05 -10.79
C PHE A 77 -11.48 -9.57 -10.60
N SER A 78 -10.46 -10.24 -11.12
CA SER A 78 -10.00 -11.49 -10.52
C SER A 78 -8.64 -11.28 -9.84
N PHE A 79 -8.65 -11.40 -8.51
CA PHE A 79 -7.53 -11.72 -7.64
C PHE A 79 -6.46 -10.65 -7.29
N ALA A 80 -5.92 -9.84 -8.22
CA ALA A 80 -4.76 -8.99 -7.91
C ALA A 80 -5.09 -7.81 -6.96
N PHE A 81 -6.26 -7.19 -7.15
CA PHE A 81 -6.75 -6.11 -6.28
C PHE A 81 -7.54 -6.60 -5.06
N TYR A 82 -7.81 -7.91 -4.96
CA TYR A 82 -8.42 -8.49 -3.75
C TYR A 82 -7.45 -8.46 -2.54
N LYS A 83 -6.16 -8.13 -2.76
CA LYS A 83 -5.10 -8.23 -1.77
C LYS A 83 -5.27 -7.37 -0.51
N ILE A 84 -5.83 -6.16 -0.57
CA ILE A 84 -5.50 -5.11 0.42
C ILE A 84 -6.56 -4.87 1.51
N TYR A 85 -7.80 -5.34 1.37
CA TYR A 85 -8.87 -4.86 2.27
C TYR A 85 -9.66 -5.91 3.06
N ARG A 86 -10.00 -5.45 4.28
CA ARG A 86 -10.95 -5.86 5.33
C ARG A 86 -12.23 -6.64 4.90
N PRO A 87 -12.94 -7.30 5.84
CA PRO A 87 -13.65 -8.56 5.61
C PRO A 87 -14.81 -8.51 4.62
N ARG A 88 -15.19 -9.72 4.19
CA ARG A 88 -16.07 -10.20 3.10
C ARG A 88 -17.45 -9.53 2.89
N HIS A 89 -17.81 -8.46 3.60
CA HIS A 89 -19.19 -7.93 3.60
C HIS A 89 -19.38 -6.55 2.97
N TYR A 90 -18.32 -5.86 2.51
CA TYR A 90 -18.46 -4.59 1.80
C TYR A 90 -18.17 -4.74 0.30
N LYS A 91 -19.19 -4.50 -0.53
CA LYS A 91 -19.01 -4.27 -1.97
C LYS A 91 -18.22 -2.97 -2.14
N LYS A 92 -16.89 -3.08 -2.30
CA LYS A 92 -16.03 -1.91 -2.48
C LYS A 92 -16.35 -1.18 -3.76
N ARG A 93 -16.48 0.14 -3.63
CA ARG A 93 -16.86 1.06 -4.70
C ARG A 93 -15.70 1.99 -5.13
N ILE A 94 -14.56 1.90 -4.42
CA ILE A 94 -13.35 2.69 -4.66
C ILE A 94 -12.13 1.77 -4.48
N ALA A 95 -11.15 1.90 -5.37
CA ALA A 95 -9.84 1.27 -5.27
C ALA A 95 -8.78 2.25 -5.81
N GLY A 96 -7.52 2.01 -5.47
CA GLY A 96 -6.40 2.84 -5.90
C GLY A 96 -5.20 1.99 -6.26
N PHE A 97 -4.31 2.55 -7.07
CA PHE A 97 -2.92 2.08 -7.18
C PHE A 97 -2.02 3.20 -7.70
N TYR A 98 -0.81 3.28 -7.17
CA TYR A 98 0.30 3.99 -7.78
C TYR A 98 0.98 3.13 -8.84
N SER A 99 1.15 3.66 -10.07
CA SER A 99 1.94 3.02 -11.11
C SER A 99 3.33 3.64 -11.17
N ILE A 100 4.36 2.82 -11.01
CA ILE A 100 5.77 3.23 -11.14
C ILE A 100 6.07 3.65 -12.58
N ASP A 101 5.53 2.93 -13.57
CA ASP A 101 5.80 3.15 -14.99
C ASP A 101 5.30 4.51 -15.47
N THR A 102 4.04 4.83 -15.15
CA THR A 102 3.45 6.12 -15.54
C THR A 102 3.73 7.22 -14.52
N LYS A 103 4.21 6.86 -13.33
CA LYS A 103 4.41 7.75 -12.17
C LYS A 103 3.14 8.47 -11.73
N CYS A 104 1.97 7.89 -12.05
CA CYS A 104 0.67 8.43 -11.68
C CYS A 104 -0.01 7.56 -10.63
N VAL A 105 -0.87 8.20 -9.84
CA VAL A 105 -1.81 7.57 -8.93
C VAL A 105 -3.16 7.47 -9.61
N TYR A 106 -3.69 6.25 -9.75
CA TYR A 106 -5.01 6.00 -10.33
C TYR A 106 -6.00 5.67 -9.23
N ILE A 107 -7.10 6.43 -9.17
CA ILE A 107 -8.18 6.19 -8.21
C ILE A 107 -9.41 5.73 -8.98
N MET A 108 -9.67 4.43 -8.88
CA MET A 108 -10.76 3.75 -9.57
C MET A 108 -12.06 3.91 -8.79
N ILE A 109 -13.09 4.45 -9.46
CA ILE A 109 -14.42 4.69 -8.91
C ILE A 109 -15.45 3.89 -9.71
N ASP A 110 -16.32 3.15 -9.01
CA ASP A 110 -17.29 2.25 -9.63
C ASP A 110 -18.30 3.06 -10.46
N ASN A 111 -18.44 2.73 -11.73
CA ASN A 111 -19.36 3.44 -12.64
C ASN A 111 -20.83 3.31 -12.24
N ASN A 112 -21.18 2.32 -11.42
CA ASN A 112 -22.53 2.12 -10.91
C ASN A 112 -22.80 2.90 -9.61
N LEU A 113 -21.81 3.64 -9.10
CA LEU A 113 -22.08 4.66 -8.09
C LEU A 113 -22.91 5.75 -8.76
N ASN A 114 -24.07 6.07 -8.18
CA ASN A 114 -24.64 7.37 -8.43
C ASN A 114 -23.60 8.40 -7.98
N ILE A 115 -23.15 9.24 -8.92
CA ILE A 115 -22.14 10.26 -8.68
C ILE A 115 -22.63 11.29 -7.67
N PHE A 116 -23.90 11.33 -7.30
CA PHE A 116 -24.38 12.14 -6.16
C PHE A 116 -24.31 11.43 -4.81
N SER A 117 -23.87 10.17 -4.77
CA SER A 117 -23.83 9.34 -3.57
C SER A 117 -22.49 8.62 -3.43
N LEU A 118 -21.36 9.34 -3.31
CA LEU A 118 -20.18 8.78 -2.65
C LEU A 118 -20.46 8.75 -1.14
N PRO A 119 -20.91 7.62 -0.55
CA PRO A 119 -21.41 7.63 0.82
C PRO A 119 -20.28 7.41 1.84
N ASN A 120 -19.02 7.34 1.42
CA ASN A 120 -17.90 7.08 2.33
C ASN A 120 -16.68 7.94 1.99
N ARG A 121 -16.76 9.24 2.33
CA ARG A 121 -15.68 10.21 2.13
C ARG A 121 -14.37 9.80 2.81
N ILE A 122 -14.46 9.07 3.91
CA ILE A 122 -13.30 8.54 4.65
C ILE A 122 -12.62 7.43 3.86
N GLU A 123 -13.37 6.51 3.24
CA GLU A 123 -12.76 5.49 2.38
C GLU A 123 -12.05 6.11 1.18
N LEU A 124 -12.64 7.12 0.55
CA LEU A 124 -11.97 7.86 -0.53
C LEU A 124 -10.69 8.56 -0.03
N GLU A 125 -10.78 9.28 1.09
CA GLU A 125 -9.64 9.95 1.72
C GLU A 125 -8.50 8.96 1.99
N ASN A 126 -8.80 7.82 2.62
CA ASN A 126 -7.80 6.81 2.95
C ASN A 126 -7.14 6.24 1.68
N VAL A 127 -7.92 5.88 0.66
CA VAL A 127 -7.36 5.36 -0.60
C VAL A 127 -6.45 6.41 -1.25
N VAL A 128 -6.89 7.67 -1.32
CA VAL A 128 -6.10 8.76 -1.92
C VAL A 128 -4.81 8.99 -1.14
N VAL A 129 -4.89 9.06 0.19
CA VAL A 129 -3.72 9.26 1.06
C VAL A 129 -2.75 8.09 0.94
N HIS A 130 -3.25 6.85 0.92
CA HIS A 130 -2.45 5.64 0.76
C HIS A 130 -1.63 5.70 -0.53
N GLU A 131 -2.30 5.89 -1.67
CA GLU A 131 -1.60 5.89 -2.96
C GLU A 131 -0.69 7.10 -3.16
N LEU A 132 -1.07 8.28 -2.63
CA LEU A 132 -0.18 9.45 -2.64
C LEU A 132 1.04 9.24 -1.74
N THR A 133 0.94 8.43 -0.69
CA THR A 133 2.09 8.07 0.15
C THR A 133 3.07 7.19 -0.63
N HIS A 134 2.58 6.21 -1.40
CA HIS A 134 3.42 5.45 -2.34
C HIS A 134 4.10 6.38 -3.35
N TRP A 135 3.34 7.25 -4.01
CA TRP A 135 3.90 8.23 -4.94
C TRP A 135 4.97 9.12 -4.29
N PHE A 136 4.70 9.64 -3.09
CA PHE A 136 5.63 10.51 -2.35
C PHE A 136 6.92 9.78 -1.98
N SER A 137 6.83 8.51 -1.59
CA SER A 137 7.98 7.66 -1.28
C SER A 137 8.89 7.46 -2.49
N PHE A 138 8.32 7.41 -3.69
CA PHE A 138 9.07 7.27 -4.94
C PHE A 138 9.60 8.63 -5.45
N ALA A 139 8.73 9.63 -5.54
CA ALA A 139 9.01 10.93 -6.15
C ALA A 139 10.00 11.78 -5.32
N SER A 140 9.99 11.64 -3.99
CA SER A 140 10.87 12.44 -3.12
C SER A 140 11.36 11.67 -1.89
N LYS A 141 12.18 10.63 -2.12
CA LYS A 141 12.78 9.79 -1.07
C LYS A 141 13.37 10.56 0.13
N PRO A 142 14.16 11.63 -0.04
CA PRO A 142 14.69 12.38 1.10
C PRO A 142 13.58 13.05 1.93
N LYS A 143 12.57 13.62 1.27
CA LYS A 143 11.42 14.23 1.96
C LYS A 143 10.58 13.16 2.65
N PHE A 144 10.31 12.04 1.99
CA PHE A 144 9.63 10.88 2.58
C PHE A 144 10.32 10.41 3.87
N MET A 145 11.62 10.17 3.81
CA MET A 145 12.39 9.77 5.00
C MET A 145 12.37 10.87 6.07
N SER A 146 12.40 12.15 5.71
CA SER A 146 12.29 13.22 6.71
C SER A 146 10.94 13.25 7.45
N VAL A 147 9.87 12.66 6.88
CA VAL A 147 8.53 12.61 7.48
C VAL A 147 8.33 11.34 8.31
N PHE A 148 8.77 10.20 7.78
CA PHE A 148 8.41 8.88 8.32
C PHE A 148 9.56 8.12 9.00
N LYS A 149 10.82 8.57 8.89
CA LYS A 149 11.98 7.79 9.38
C LYS A 149 11.85 7.34 10.83
N ASN A 150 11.46 8.22 11.74
CA ASN A 150 11.39 7.87 13.16
C ASN A 150 10.28 6.85 13.44
N ASP A 151 9.14 6.99 12.75
CA ASP A 151 8.00 6.07 12.89
C ASP A 151 8.36 4.69 12.32
N LEU A 152 9.03 4.67 11.15
CA LEU A 152 9.52 3.45 10.53
C LEU A 152 10.56 2.76 11.41
N ILE A 153 11.52 3.50 11.98
CA ILE A 153 12.50 2.94 12.91
C ILE A 153 11.77 2.28 14.10
N LEU A 154 10.85 2.99 14.74
CA LEU A 154 10.10 2.46 15.88
C LEU A 154 9.31 1.19 15.51
N PHE A 155 8.63 1.21 14.36
CA PHE A 155 7.89 0.06 13.85
C PHE A 155 8.78 -1.17 13.66
N TYR A 156 9.87 -1.03 12.90
CA TYR A 156 10.76 -2.17 12.62
C TYR A 156 11.51 -2.63 13.87
N LYS A 157 11.81 -1.75 14.84
CA LYS A 157 12.32 -2.17 16.16
C LYS A 157 11.33 -3.09 16.85
N ASN A 158 10.08 -2.68 16.98
CA ASN A 158 9.03 -3.49 17.61
C ASN A 158 8.77 -4.78 16.84
N PHE A 159 8.72 -4.74 15.51
CA PHE A 159 8.55 -5.93 14.68
C PHE A 159 9.64 -6.96 14.91
N PHE A 160 10.93 -6.59 14.80
CA PHE A 160 12.02 -7.54 15.02
C PHE A 160 12.14 -7.97 16.47
N ARG A 161 11.81 -7.08 17.42
CA ARG A 161 11.71 -7.42 18.84
C ARG A 161 10.69 -8.52 19.06
N ASN A 162 9.50 -8.42 18.48
CA ASN A 162 8.43 -9.41 18.64
C ASN A 162 8.79 -10.72 17.93
N ILE A 163 9.31 -10.66 16.70
CA ILE A 163 9.74 -11.85 15.94
C ILE A 163 10.80 -12.65 16.69
N PHE A 164 11.81 -11.98 17.23
CA PHE A 164 12.93 -12.61 17.92
C PHE A 164 12.74 -12.66 19.44
N GLU A 165 11.58 -12.26 19.96
CA GLU A 165 11.27 -12.23 21.40
C GLU A 165 12.35 -11.54 22.25
N ILE A 166 12.86 -10.41 21.74
CA ILE A 166 13.89 -9.61 22.41
C ILE A 166 13.22 -8.87 23.58
N GLN A 167 13.69 -9.13 24.80
CA GLN A 167 13.07 -8.57 26.01
C GLN A 167 13.16 -7.04 26.05
N ASP A 168 14.36 -6.51 25.82
CA ASP A 168 14.65 -5.09 25.90
C ASP A 168 14.86 -4.46 24.51
N ILE A 169 13.93 -3.59 24.11
CA ILE A 169 13.95 -2.88 22.83
C ILE A 169 15.15 -1.94 22.69
N THR A 170 15.74 -1.47 23.81
CA THR A 170 16.89 -0.56 23.79
C THR A 170 18.16 -1.23 23.27
N THR A 171 18.21 -2.56 23.29
CA THR A 171 19.31 -3.35 22.70
C THR A 171 19.33 -3.29 21.17
N ILE A 172 18.23 -2.87 20.54
CA ILE A 172 18.11 -2.72 19.10
C ILE A 172 18.49 -1.30 18.72
N SER A 173 19.59 -1.13 17.99
CA SER A 173 20.10 0.16 17.54
C SER A 173 19.25 0.75 16.41
N ASP A 174 18.90 2.03 16.54
CA ASP A 174 18.25 2.80 15.46
C ASP A 174 19.11 2.84 14.19
N THR A 175 20.44 2.80 14.34
CA THR A 175 21.37 2.78 13.21
C THR A 175 21.26 1.46 12.44
N ASP A 176 21.07 0.35 13.14
CA ASP A 176 20.94 -0.97 12.51
C ASP A 176 19.59 -1.11 11.80
N ILE A 177 18.51 -0.62 12.41
CA ILE A 177 17.21 -0.55 11.75
C ILE A 177 17.26 0.38 10.53
N ASN A 178 17.97 1.50 10.62
CA ASN A 178 18.15 2.38 9.48
C ASN A 178 18.90 1.70 8.32
N LYS A 179 19.84 0.77 8.57
CA LYS A 179 20.46 -0.04 7.51
C LYS A 179 19.43 -0.94 6.83
N ILE A 180 18.54 -1.56 7.60
CA ILE A 180 17.43 -2.37 7.07
C ILE A 180 16.52 -1.50 6.19
N LEU A 181 16.08 -0.34 6.69
CA LEU A 181 15.21 0.57 5.95
C LEU A 181 15.83 1.03 4.63
N ILE A 182 17.11 1.43 4.63
CA ILE A 182 17.82 1.84 3.42
C ILE A 182 17.86 0.69 2.41
N PHE A 183 18.14 -0.54 2.87
CA PHE A 183 18.14 -1.71 2.00
C PHE A 183 16.75 -1.97 1.42
N LEU A 184 15.71 -2.02 2.26
CA LEU A 184 14.34 -2.29 1.83
C LEU A 184 13.84 -1.26 0.83
N SER A 185 13.99 0.03 1.12
CA SER A 185 13.51 1.08 0.21
C SER A 185 14.30 1.13 -1.10
N LYS A 186 15.60 0.79 -1.10
CA LYS A 186 16.39 0.73 -2.33
C LYS A 186 16.07 -0.51 -3.18
N THR A 187 15.75 -1.64 -2.56
CA THR A 187 15.58 -2.92 -3.26
C THR A 187 14.14 -3.22 -3.61
N PHE A 188 13.20 -3.01 -2.69
CA PHE A 188 11.80 -3.39 -2.87
C PHE A 188 10.92 -2.19 -3.26
N ASP A 189 10.98 -1.05 -2.55
CA ASP A 189 10.16 0.12 -2.93
C ASP A 189 10.58 0.74 -4.28
N SER A 190 11.83 0.54 -4.70
CA SER A 190 12.36 1.12 -5.94
C SER A 190 12.21 0.23 -7.18
N TYR A 191 11.73 -1.01 -7.03
CA TYR A 191 11.59 -2.01 -8.11
C TYR A 191 12.74 -1.99 -9.14
N SER A 192 13.99 -1.98 -8.66
CA SER A 192 15.13 -2.32 -9.53
C SER A 192 15.02 -3.78 -9.95
N ASP A 193 15.37 -4.13 -11.20
CA ASP A 193 15.50 -5.50 -11.76
C ASP A 193 16.48 -6.37 -10.97
N VAL A 194 16.19 -6.59 -9.70
CA VAL A 194 17.03 -7.36 -8.79
C VAL A 194 16.44 -8.74 -8.74
N ASN A 195 17.29 -9.72 -8.98
CA ASN A 195 16.96 -11.11 -8.75
C ASN A 195 16.42 -11.27 -7.32
N THR A 196 15.14 -11.60 -7.19
CA THR A 196 14.40 -11.69 -5.91
C THR A 196 15.12 -12.59 -4.90
N ASN A 197 15.75 -13.68 -5.36
CA ASN A 197 16.52 -14.56 -4.46
C ASN A 197 17.78 -13.88 -3.94
N GLN A 198 18.48 -13.10 -4.77
CA GLN A 198 19.66 -12.34 -4.33
C GLN A 198 19.27 -11.23 -3.35
N ALA A 199 18.16 -10.53 -3.61
CA ALA A 199 17.60 -9.54 -2.68
C ALA A 199 17.29 -10.19 -1.32
N PHE A 200 16.60 -11.32 -1.31
CA PHE A 200 16.27 -12.02 -0.07
C PHE A 200 17.50 -12.54 0.67
N ASN A 201 18.50 -13.07 -0.01
CA ASN A 201 19.73 -13.51 0.64
C ASN A 201 20.47 -12.33 1.29
N LYS A 202 20.55 -11.18 0.61
CA LYS A 202 21.14 -9.96 1.19
C LYS A 202 20.34 -9.49 2.40
N TYR A 203 19.02 -9.47 2.31
CA TYR A 203 18.17 -9.06 3.43
C TYR A 203 18.34 -9.99 4.63
N LYS A 204 18.34 -11.30 4.40
CA LYS A 204 18.58 -12.32 5.43
C LYS A 204 19.91 -12.09 6.13
N ASN A 205 20.97 -11.82 5.38
CA ASN A 205 22.30 -11.57 5.93
C ASN A 205 22.37 -10.28 6.77
N ILE A 206 21.65 -9.23 6.37
CA ILE A 206 21.54 -7.99 7.17
C ILE A 206 20.83 -8.27 8.49
N ILE A 207 19.70 -8.99 8.47
CA ILE A 207 18.97 -9.32 9.71
C ILE A 207 19.83 -10.22 10.61
N ARG A 208 20.47 -11.25 10.03
CA ARG A 208 21.37 -12.16 10.76
C ARG A 208 22.49 -11.40 11.46
N SER A 209 23.17 -10.48 10.78
CA SER A 209 24.30 -9.73 11.37
C SER A 209 23.89 -8.79 12.50
N ILE A 210 22.62 -8.34 12.53
CA ILE A 210 22.10 -7.45 13.56
C ILE A 210 21.60 -8.25 14.78
N PHE A 211 20.81 -9.30 14.55
CA PHE A 211 20.04 -9.94 15.62
C PHE A 211 20.59 -11.30 16.06
N ILE A 212 21.28 -12.04 15.18
CA ILE A 212 21.70 -13.42 15.44
C ILE A 212 23.16 -13.42 15.88
N LYS A 213 23.38 -13.19 17.18
CA LYS A 213 24.68 -13.36 17.83
C LYS A 213 24.85 -14.81 18.28
N ASN A 214 26.09 -15.32 18.26
CA ASN A 214 26.47 -16.64 18.76
C ASN A 214 25.69 -17.82 18.15
N ASP A 215 25.27 -17.71 16.88
CA ASP A 215 24.51 -18.75 16.17
C ASP A 215 23.28 -19.27 16.94
N ASN A 216 22.49 -18.36 17.53
CA ASN A 216 21.22 -18.70 18.17
C ASN A 216 20.28 -19.41 17.17
N MET A 217 20.18 -20.73 17.32
CA MET A 217 19.43 -21.61 16.41
C MET A 217 17.94 -21.29 16.36
N GLU A 218 17.36 -20.79 17.45
CA GLU A 218 15.95 -20.40 17.49
C GLU A 218 15.69 -19.18 16.58
N TYR A 219 16.58 -18.18 16.65
CA TYR A 219 16.48 -17.00 15.80
C TYR A 219 16.71 -17.34 14.33
N GLU A 220 17.63 -18.27 14.03
CA GLU A 220 17.84 -18.76 12.67
C GLU A 220 16.60 -19.46 12.09
N GLU A 221 15.91 -20.30 12.87
CA GLU A 221 14.69 -20.95 12.40
C GLU A 221 13.55 -19.93 12.22
N LYS A 222 13.36 -18.99 13.14
CA LYS A 222 12.39 -17.88 12.99
C LYS A 222 12.66 -17.06 11.73
N LEU A 223 13.92 -16.70 11.50
CA LEU A 223 14.36 -15.99 10.30
C LEU A 223 14.08 -16.80 9.03
N LYS A 224 14.40 -18.09 9.02
CA LYS A 224 14.12 -18.98 7.89
C LYS A 224 12.62 -19.09 7.59
N ILE A 225 11.79 -19.25 8.62
CA ILE A 225 10.32 -19.31 8.46
C ILE A 225 9.79 -18.01 7.86
N MET A 226 10.26 -16.86 8.36
CA MET A 226 9.87 -15.54 7.83
C MET A 226 10.20 -15.39 6.34
N PHE A 227 11.39 -15.81 5.90
CA PHE A 227 11.77 -15.71 4.49
C PHE A 227 11.05 -16.73 3.60
N VAL A 228 10.73 -17.93 4.11
CA VAL A 228 9.86 -18.87 3.40
C VAL A 228 8.48 -18.27 3.20
N PHE A 229 7.92 -17.66 4.24
CA PHE A 229 6.63 -16.98 4.20
C PHE A 229 6.61 -15.87 3.12
N LEU A 230 7.63 -15.00 3.10
CA LEU A 230 7.78 -13.97 2.08
C LEU A 230 7.90 -14.51 0.66
N LYS A 231 8.69 -15.56 0.46
CA LYS A 231 8.86 -16.18 -0.86
C LYS A 231 7.53 -16.72 -1.38
N ILE A 232 6.74 -17.37 -0.53
CA ILE A 232 5.41 -17.88 -0.91
C ILE A 232 4.48 -16.71 -1.24
N ALA A 233 4.48 -15.65 -0.43
CA ALA A 233 3.66 -14.45 -0.64
C ALA A 233 3.91 -13.77 -2.00
N LEU A 234 5.17 -13.72 -2.44
CA LEU A 234 5.53 -13.12 -3.73
C LEU A 234 5.34 -14.08 -4.91
N SER A 235 5.39 -15.40 -4.70
CA SER A 235 5.35 -16.39 -5.79
C SER A 235 3.91 -16.75 -6.20
N ASP A 236 3.04 -17.04 -5.22
CA ASP A 236 1.66 -17.45 -5.50
C ASP A 236 0.75 -17.02 -4.35
N LEU A 237 -0.13 -16.05 -4.64
CA LEU A 237 -1.07 -15.51 -3.67
C LEU A 237 -2.18 -16.47 -3.27
N LYS A 238 -2.59 -17.37 -4.16
CA LYS A 238 -3.58 -18.39 -3.83
C LYS A 238 -3.00 -19.33 -2.79
N VAL A 239 -1.77 -19.80 -3.02
CA VAL A 239 -1.05 -20.64 -2.06
C VAL A 239 -0.78 -19.89 -0.76
N PHE A 240 -0.38 -18.62 -0.86
CA PHE A 240 -0.15 -17.76 0.30
C PHE A 240 -1.37 -17.67 1.22
N PHE A 241 -2.56 -17.40 0.69
CA PHE A 241 -3.77 -17.30 1.52
C PHE A 241 -4.17 -18.63 2.16
N ASN A 242 -3.77 -19.77 1.59
CA ASN A 242 -3.96 -21.08 2.22
C ASN A 242 -3.00 -21.28 3.41
N ILE A 243 -1.77 -20.75 3.33
CA ILE A 243 -0.80 -20.89 4.43
C ILE A 243 -0.89 -19.76 5.47
N TYR A 244 -1.52 -18.63 5.14
CA TYR A 244 -1.57 -17.42 5.94
C TYR A 244 -2.08 -17.65 7.37
N TYR A 245 -3.00 -18.59 7.54
CA TYR A 245 -3.61 -18.92 8.83
C TYR A 245 -2.98 -20.15 9.51
N LEU A 246 -1.92 -20.73 8.94
CA LEU A 246 -1.26 -21.87 9.57
C LEU A 246 -0.51 -21.44 10.84
N PRO A 247 -0.59 -22.21 11.93
CA PRO A 247 0.06 -21.88 13.21
C PRO A 247 1.55 -21.54 13.06
N LYS A 248 2.25 -22.25 12.16
CA LYS A 248 3.68 -22.04 11.89
C LYS A 248 4.03 -20.61 11.43
N TYR A 249 3.13 -19.90 10.74
CA TYR A 249 3.37 -18.55 10.23
C TYR A 249 2.65 -17.47 11.05
N ARG A 250 1.77 -17.88 11.96
CA ARG A 250 0.88 -16.99 12.69
C ARG A 250 1.64 -15.94 13.50
N PHE A 251 2.74 -16.34 14.14
CA PHE A 251 3.59 -15.44 14.92
C PHE A 251 4.14 -14.26 14.11
N ILE A 252 4.32 -14.40 12.79
CA ILE A 252 4.80 -13.31 11.92
C ILE A 252 3.73 -12.22 11.81
N ILE A 253 2.48 -12.64 11.58
CA ILE A 253 1.33 -11.75 11.44
C ILE A 253 1.02 -11.08 12.77
N ASP A 254 1.03 -11.85 13.86
CA ASP A 254 0.80 -11.31 15.20
C ASP A 254 1.91 -10.31 15.57
N SER A 255 3.19 -10.62 15.28
CA SER A 255 4.31 -9.70 15.50
C SER A 255 4.17 -8.37 14.74
N LEU A 256 3.64 -8.39 13.52
CA LEU A 256 3.37 -7.16 12.74
C LEU A 256 2.25 -6.33 13.37
N ASN A 257 1.13 -6.98 13.71
CA ASN A 257 0.00 -6.30 14.35
C ASN A 257 0.39 -5.70 15.70
N ASP A 258 1.13 -6.44 16.51
CA ASP A 258 1.67 -5.98 17.78
C ASP A 258 2.63 -4.81 17.58
N ALA A 259 3.45 -4.84 16.53
CA ALA A 259 4.35 -3.72 16.21
C ALA A 259 3.58 -2.44 15.87
N TYR A 260 2.45 -2.52 15.16
CA TYR A 260 1.56 -1.37 14.94
C TYR A 260 1.02 -0.82 16.27
N PHE A 261 0.50 -1.69 17.11
CA PHE A 261 -0.07 -1.28 18.39
C PHE A 261 1.00 -0.65 19.30
N GLN A 262 2.16 -1.27 19.43
CA GLN A 262 3.28 -0.78 20.24
C GLN A 262 3.89 0.52 19.72
N SER A 263 3.90 0.73 18.39
CA SER A 263 4.54 1.90 17.78
C SER A 263 3.60 3.10 17.66
N PHE A 264 2.33 2.84 17.32
CA PHE A 264 1.39 3.88 16.90
C PHE A 264 0.06 3.86 17.68
N GLY A 265 -0.20 2.85 18.49
CA GLY A 265 -1.39 2.76 19.34
C GLY A 265 -2.67 2.29 18.63
N PHE A 266 -2.57 1.65 17.46
CA PHE A 266 -3.71 1.11 16.74
C PHE A 266 -3.40 -0.25 16.10
N GLU A 267 -4.45 -1.01 15.76
CA GLU A 267 -4.34 -2.31 15.07
C GLU A 267 -4.43 -2.16 13.54
N ASN A 268 -3.56 -2.86 12.81
CA ASN A 268 -3.64 -2.95 11.35
C ASN A 268 -4.61 -4.07 10.92
N ASN A 269 -5.90 -3.78 10.80
CA ASN A 269 -6.85 -4.82 10.38
C ASN A 269 -6.83 -5.12 8.85
N THR A 270 -5.73 -4.85 8.12
CA THR A 270 -5.60 -5.25 6.70
C THR A 270 -5.20 -6.72 6.58
N ARG A 271 -5.59 -7.36 5.46
CA ARG A 271 -5.21 -8.76 5.17
C ARG A 271 -3.84 -8.88 4.48
N ALA A 272 -3.22 -7.75 4.16
CA ALA A 272 -1.96 -7.67 3.43
C ALA A 272 -0.77 -7.23 4.30
N VAL A 273 -0.92 -7.24 5.62
CA VAL A 273 0.10 -6.85 6.61
C VAL A 273 1.50 -7.45 6.35
N TRP A 274 1.57 -8.61 5.69
CA TRP A 274 2.84 -9.23 5.30
C TRP A 274 3.71 -8.36 4.38
N GLN A 275 3.13 -7.44 3.60
CA GLN A 275 3.88 -6.55 2.71
C GLN A 275 4.84 -5.66 3.49
N GLU A 276 4.46 -5.27 4.71
CA GLU A 276 5.23 -4.36 5.57
C GLU A 276 6.56 -4.95 6.04
N ILE A 277 6.76 -6.28 5.91
CA ILE A 277 8.04 -6.92 6.19
C ILE A 277 9.13 -6.45 5.19
N ILE A 278 8.75 -6.08 3.96
CA ILE A 278 9.67 -5.73 2.87
C ILE A 278 9.40 -4.37 2.20
N PHE A 279 8.23 -3.77 2.40
CA PHE A 279 7.85 -2.48 1.85
C PHE A 279 7.62 -1.44 2.97
N PRO A 280 8.65 -0.67 3.37
CA PRO A 280 8.50 0.42 4.33
C PRO A 280 7.45 1.45 3.93
N SER A 281 7.23 1.64 2.62
CA SER A 281 6.18 2.53 2.10
C SER A 281 4.78 2.11 2.56
N GLU A 282 4.48 0.82 2.65
CA GLU A 282 3.19 0.30 3.14
C GLU A 282 2.95 0.68 4.61
N VAL A 283 3.98 0.58 5.46
CA VAL A 283 3.89 1.02 6.87
C VAL A 283 3.55 2.51 6.94
N ALA A 284 4.20 3.33 6.10
CA ALA A 284 3.93 4.76 6.02
C ALA A 284 2.51 5.05 5.50
N CYS A 285 2.02 4.29 4.51
CA CYS A 285 0.66 4.42 3.99
C CYS A 285 -0.37 4.16 5.09
N ILE A 286 -0.27 3.03 5.80
CA ILE A 286 -1.17 2.72 6.90
C ILE A 286 -1.05 3.77 8.02
N LEU A 287 0.16 4.20 8.38
CA LEU A 287 0.30 5.27 9.37
C LEU A 287 -0.37 6.58 8.93
N ALA A 288 -0.26 6.97 7.67
CA ALA A 288 -0.89 8.17 7.14
C ALA A 288 -2.44 8.07 7.19
N GLU A 289 -3.01 6.92 6.83
CA GLU A 289 -4.47 6.69 6.93
C GLU A 289 -5.02 6.91 8.35
N TYR A 290 -4.27 6.52 9.39
CA TYR A 290 -4.74 6.60 10.78
C TYR A 290 -4.26 7.86 11.52
N ASN A 291 -3.25 8.56 11.00
CA ASN A 291 -2.64 9.71 11.66
C ASN A 291 -2.76 10.99 10.83
N ILE A 292 -3.78 11.80 11.17
CA ILE A 292 -4.05 13.08 10.50
C ILE A 292 -2.85 14.04 10.50
N ARG A 293 -2.00 14.02 11.54
CA ARG A 293 -0.81 14.88 11.61
C ARG A 293 0.24 14.43 10.60
N LYS A 294 0.42 13.12 10.42
CA LYS A 294 1.35 12.57 9.43
C LYS A 294 0.88 12.85 8.02
N THR A 295 -0.41 12.67 7.74
CA THR A 295 -1.01 13.04 6.45
C THR A 295 -0.81 14.52 6.14
N LYS A 296 -1.12 15.42 7.07
CA LYS A 296 -0.91 16.86 6.87
C LYS A 296 0.56 17.21 6.62
N LEU A 297 1.48 16.63 7.39
CA LEU A 297 2.91 16.87 7.23
C LEU A 297 3.41 16.37 5.88
N MET A 298 2.99 15.19 5.44
CA MET A 298 3.31 14.65 4.13
C MET A 298 2.84 15.58 3.02
N LEU A 299 1.53 15.90 2.99
CA LEU A 299 0.92 16.74 1.95
C LEU A 299 1.57 18.13 1.90
N SER A 300 1.96 18.72 3.04
CA SER A 300 2.64 20.01 3.09
C SER A 300 4.05 20.02 2.47
N LYS A 301 4.66 18.85 2.27
CA LYS A 301 6.00 18.71 1.69
C LYS A 301 5.99 18.32 0.20
N MET A 302 4.80 18.04 -0.35
CA MET A 302 4.60 17.69 -1.77
C MET A 302 4.63 18.94 -2.64
#